data_AF-A0A346PAP4-F1
#
_entry.id   AF-A0A346PAP4-F1
#
_cell.length_a   1.000
_cell.length_b   1.000
_cell.length_c   1.000
_cell.angle_alpha   90.00
_cell.angle_beta   90.00
_cell.angle_gamma   90.00
#
_symmetry.space_group_name_H-M   'P 1'
#
loop_
_entity.id
_entity.type
_entity.pdbx_description
1 polymer ?
#
loop_
_entity_poly.entity_id
_entity_poly.type
_entity_poly.pdbx_seq_one_letter_code
_entity_poly.pdbx_strand_id
1 'polypeptide(L)'
;MGVILGGISLAIAATVLSAAGAAGVVAVIGVLGLVFGDSTDAVQGSVGILAVGGIGLIEAVPSVGLGLEPYALAGLAVVFGVFDVLASLTLRRLSGTSR
;
A
#
# COMPACT_ATOMS: atom_id res chain seq x y z
N MET A 1 5.48 -5.97 2.75
CA MET A 1 4.27 -6.06 3.62
C MET A 1 3.43 -4.79 3.64
N GLY A 2 4.03 -3.59 3.68
CA GLY A 2 3.28 -2.32 3.70
C GLY A 2 2.22 -2.17 2.61
N VAL A 3 2.56 -2.50 1.36
CA VAL A 3 1.62 -2.42 0.22
C VAL A 3 0.43 -3.38 0.39
N ILE A 4 0.66 -4.59 0.93
CA ILE A 4 -0.40 -5.57 1.21
C ILE A 4 -1.35 -5.02 2.28
N LEU A 5 -0.79 -4.51 3.38
CA LEU A 5 -1.58 -3.91 4.47
C LEU A 5 -2.33 -2.66 4.00
N GLY A 6 -1.72 -1.85 3.14
CA GLY A 6 -2.37 -0.70 2.50
C GLY A 6 -3.54 -1.12 1.62
N GLY A 7 -3.37 -2.16 0.80
CA GLY A 7 -4.44 -2.71 -0.05
C GLY A 7 -5.61 -3.26 0.77
N ILE A 8 -5.32 -4.02 1.82
CA ILE A 8 -6.35 -4.53 2.75
C ILE A 8 -7.08 -3.36 3.43
N SER A 9 -6.33 -2.37 3.94
CA SER A 9 -6.89 -1.19 4.59
C SER A 9 -7.80 -0.39 3.64
N LEU A 10 -7.40 -0.27 2.37
CA LEU A 10 -8.21 0.39 1.34
C LEU A 10 -9.49 -0.36 1.05
N ALA A 11 -9.43 -1.69 0.88
CA ALA A 11 -10.61 -2.51 0.65
C ALA A 11 -11.61 -2.39 1.81
N ILE A 12 -11.13 -2.43 3.06
CA ILE A 12 -11.97 -2.26 4.25
C ILE A 12 -12.58 -0.86 4.26
N ALA A 13 -11.78 0.18 4.08
CA ALA A 13 -12.27 1.56 4.10
C ALA A 13 -13.30 1.84 2.99
N ALA A 14 -13.14 1.22 1.81
CA ALA A 14 -14.07 1.35 0.69
C ALA A 14 -15.44 0.69 0.93
N THR A 15 -15.60 -0.15 1.97
CA THR A 15 -16.93 -0.69 2.34
C THR A 15 -17.85 0.34 2.98
N VAL A 16 -17.28 1.41 3.54
CA VAL A 16 -18.01 2.44 4.30
C VAL A 16 -17.81 3.84 3.76
N LEU A 17 -16.72 4.10 3.03
CA LEU A 17 -16.37 5.41 2.50
C LEU A 17 -16.40 5.42 0.97
N SER A 18 -16.54 6.62 0.39
CA SER A 18 -16.28 6.83 -1.04
C SER A 18 -14.82 6.50 -1.38
N ALA A 19 -14.52 6.22 -2.65
CA ALA A 19 -13.16 5.91 -3.11
C ALA A 19 -12.11 6.95 -2.65
N ALA A 20 -12.42 8.24 -2.79
CA ALA A 20 -11.57 9.34 -2.34
C ALA A 20 -11.40 9.36 -0.82
N GLY A 21 -12.48 9.12 -0.07
CA GLY A 21 -12.44 9.08 1.39
C GLY A 21 -11.63 7.89 1.91
N ALA A 22 -11.82 6.71 1.32
CA ALA A 22 -11.08 5.50 1.65
C ALA A 22 -9.58 5.67 1.39
N ALA A 23 -9.22 6.17 0.20
CA ALA A 23 -7.83 6.45 -0.15
C ALA A 23 -7.18 7.50 0.75
N GLY A 24 -7.93 8.56 1.10
CA GLY A 24 -7.48 9.60 2.03
C GLY A 24 -7.18 9.04 3.43
N VAL A 25 -8.06 8.20 3.97
CA VAL A 25 -7.82 7.55 5.28
C VAL A 25 -6.58 6.68 5.25
N VAL A 26 -6.42 5.85 4.21
CA VAL A 26 -5.23 4.99 4.06
C VAL A 26 -3.96 5.82 3.94
N ALA A 27 -3.98 6.92 3.18
CA ALA A 27 -2.86 7.83 3.07
C ALA A 27 -2.50 8.44 4.44
N VAL A 28 -3.49 8.91 5.20
CA VAL A 28 -3.27 9.46 6.56
C VAL A 28 -2.66 8.42 7.49
N ILE A 29 -3.14 7.17 7.47
CA ILE A 29 -2.55 6.08 8.26
C ILE A 29 -1.07 5.89 7.88
N GLY A 30 -0.76 5.90 6.58
CA GLY A 30 0.62 5.83 6.10
C GLY A 30 1.49 7.00 6.58
N VAL A 31 0.97 8.24 6.53
CA VAL A 31 1.69 9.42 7.05
C VAL A 31 1.93 9.31 8.56
N LEU A 32 0.92 8.92 9.34
CA LEU A 32 1.07 8.74 10.79
C LEU A 32 2.13 7.69 11.09
N GLY A 33 2.13 6.58 10.36
CA GLY A 33 3.15 5.54 10.50
C GLY A 33 4.57 6.02 10.17
N LEU A 34 4.74 6.96 9.24
CA LEU A 34 6.04 7.58 8.94
C LEU A 34 6.48 8.57 10.03
N VAL A 35 5.54 9.33 10.60
CA VAL A 35 5.84 10.35 11.62
C VAL A 35 6.18 9.71 12.97
N PHE A 36 5.48 8.63 13.32
CA PHE A 36 5.61 7.96 14.63
C PHE A 36 6.37 6.62 14.57
N GLY A 37 6.87 6.24 13.39
CA GLY A 37 7.58 4.97 13.19
C GLY A 37 9.04 5.05 13.62
N ASP A 38 9.40 4.36 14.69
CA ASP A 38 10.77 4.39 15.24
C ASP A 38 11.71 3.33 14.64
N SER A 39 11.19 2.39 13.82
CA SER A 39 11.98 1.32 13.21
C SER A 39 11.97 1.38 11.69
N THR A 40 13.07 0.96 11.05
CA THR A 40 13.18 0.87 9.59
C THR A 40 12.08 0.02 8.97
N ASP A 41 11.69 -1.07 9.65
CA ASP A 41 10.62 -1.95 9.21
C ASP A 41 9.25 -1.25 9.25
N ALA A 42 8.99 -0.46 10.31
CA ALA A 42 7.77 0.33 10.44
C ALA A 42 7.71 1.45 9.39
N VAL A 43 8.83 2.13 9.13
CA VAL A 43 8.92 3.15 8.07
C VAL A 43 8.65 2.51 6.71
N GLN A 44 9.31 1.40 6.37
CA GLN A 44 9.11 0.70 5.09
C GLN A 44 7.66 0.20 4.93
N GLY A 45 7.04 -0.28 6.01
CA GLY A 45 5.61 -0.61 6.04
C GLY A 45 4.73 0.59 5.75
N SER A 46 5.00 1.71 6.40
CA SER A 46 4.25 2.96 6.28
C SER A 46 4.37 3.58 4.90
N VAL A 47 5.54 3.51 4.27
CA VAL A 47 5.74 3.90 2.86
C VAL A 47 4.81 3.09 1.95
N GLY A 48 4.73 1.77 2.17
CA GLY A 48 3.85 0.91 1.36
C GLY A 48 2.36 1.24 1.54
N ILE A 49 1.92 1.53 2.76
CA ILE A 49 0.54 1.95 3.05
C ILE A 49 0.25 3.31 2.39
N LEU A 50 1.17 4.26 2.56
CA LEU A 50 1.07 5.60 1.97
C LEU A 50 1.03 5.53 0.45
N ALA A 51 1.83 4.67 -0.18
CA ALA A 51 1.82 4.48 -1.62
C ALA A 51 0.45 4.01 -2.12
N VAL A 52 -0.18 3.04 -1.44
CA VAL A 52 -1.53 2.59 -1.80
C VAL A 52 -2.55 3.71 -1.64
N GLY A 53 -2.53 4.43 -0.51
CA GLY A 53 -3.41 5.58 -0.29
C GLY A 53 -3.21 6.68 -1.33
N GLY A 54 -1.96 6.99 -1.67
CA GLY A 54 -1.60 7.98 -2.69
C GLY A 54 -2.07 7.59 -4.09
N ILE A 55 -1.87 6.34 -4.52
CA ILE A 55 -2.37 5.85 -5.80
C ILE A 55 -3.91 5.88 -5.80
N GLY A 56 -4.55 5.47 -4.71
CA GLY A 56 -6.01 5.56 -4.58
C GLY A 56 -6.53 7.00 -4.68
N LEU A 57 -5.78 7.98 -4.15
CA LEU A 57 -6.12 9.40 -4.29
C LEU A 57 -5.95 9.88 -5.72
N ILE A 58 -4.91 9.43 -6.43
CA ILE A 58 -4.72 9.73 -7.86
C ILE A 58 -5.84 9.13 -8.70
N GLU A 59 -6.24 7.88 -8.43
CA GLU A 59 -7.36 7.22 -9.10
C GLU A 59 -8.70 7.93 -8.85
N ALA A 60 -8.86 8.55 -7.68
CA ALA A 60 -10.03 9.34 -7.38
C ALA A 60 -10.11 10.66 -8.18
N VAL A 61 -9.05 11.07 -8.88
CA VAL A 61 -9.04 12.24 -9.76
C VAL A 61 -9.51 11.81 -11.17
N PRO A 62 -10.69 12.26 -11.65
CA PRO A 62 -11.29 11.77 -12.89
C PRO A 62 -10.46 11.97 -14.18
N SER A 63 -9.49 12.88 -14.15
CA SER A 63 -8.64 13.21 -15.31
C SER A 63 -7.25 12.56 -15.28
N VAL A 64 -6.89 11.91 -14.18
CA VAL A 64 -5.54 11.33 -13.96
C VAL A 64 -5.62 9.84 -13.67
N GLY A 65 -6.70 9.40 -13.01
CA GLY A 65 -6.95 8.00 -12.71
C GLY A 65 -7.17 7.14 -13.95
N LEU A 66 -6.78 5.88 -13.83
CA LEU A 66 -7.05 4.81 -14.79
C LEU A 66 -8.51 4.32 -14.74
N GLY A 67 -9.31 4.85 -13.80
CA GLY A 67 -10.70 4.47 -13.62
C GLY A 67 -10.86 3.15 -12.86
N LEU A 68 -9.87 2.80 -12.03
CA LEU A 68 -9.90 1.57 -11.25
C LEU A 68 -10.80 1.72 -10.03
N GLU A 69 -11.70 0.76 -9.83
CA GLU A 69 -12.46 0.68 -8.59
C GLU A 69 -11.55 0.36 -7.40
N PRO A 70 -11.89 0.82 -6.17
CA PRO A 70 -11.08 0.59 -4.98
C PRO A 70 -10.72 -0.87 -4.72
N TYR A 71 -11.65 -1.79 -5.03
CA TYR A 71 -11.42 -3.23 -4.87
C TYR A 71 -10.42 -3.79 -5.88
N ALA A 72 -10.46 -3.31 -7.14
CA ALA A 72 -9.48 -3.68 -8.15
C ALA A 72 -8.08 -3.18 -7.78
N LEU A 73 -7.99 -1.94 -7.28
CA LEU A 73 -6.72 -1.36 -6.81
C LEU A 73 -6.18 -2.09 -5.58
N ALA A 74 -7.05 -2.44 -4.63
CA ALA A 74 -6.68 -3.26 -3.47
C ALA A 74 -6.16 -4.64 -3.89
N GLY A 75 -6.82 -5.29 -4.85
CA GLY A 75 -6.37 -6.56 -5.41
C GLY A 75 -4.99 -6.46 -6.05
N LEU A 76 -4.76 -5.44 -6.88
CA LEU A 76 -3.44 -5.17 -7.48
C LEU A 76 -2.38 -4.91 -6.41
N ALA A 77 -2.69 -4.13 -5.37
CA ALA A 77 -1.77 -3.85 -4.27
C ALA A 77 -1.34 -5.14 -3.55
N VAL A 78 -2.28 -6.06 -3.31
CA VAL A 78 -1.95 -7.37 -2.72
C VAL A 78 -1.06 -8.19 -3.65
N VAL A 79 -1.40 -8.28 -4.95
CA VAL A 79 -0.61 -9.04 -5.93
C VAL A 79 0.81 -8.50 -6.03
N PHE A 80 0.98 -7.19 -6.24
CA PHE A 80 2.30 -6.55 -6.29
C PHE A 80 3.07 -6.71 -4.98
N GLY A 81 2.40 -6.58 -3.84
CA GLY A 81 3.01 -6.78 -2.53
C GLY A 81 3.52 -8.21 -2.32
N VAL A 82 2.82 -9.22 -2.84
CA VAL A 82 3.28 -10.62 -2.82
C VAL A 82 4.49 -10.81 -3.72
N PHE A 83 4.47 -10.25 -4.95
CA PHE A 83 5.62 -10.30 -5.85
C PHE A 83 6.87 -9.65 -5.24
N ASP A 84 6.71 -8.51 -4.58
CA ASP A 84 7.82 -7.80 -3.89
C ASP A 84 8.44 -8.66 -2.77
N VAL A 85 7.61 -9.37 -1.99
CA VAL A 85 8.08 -10.31 -0.96
C VAL A 85 8.85 -11.47 -1.61
N LEU A 86 8.32 -12.08 -2.67
CA LEU A 86 8.98 -13.18 -3.37
C LEU A 86 10.30 -12.74 -4.01
N ALA A 87 10.34 -11.56 -4.63
CA ALA A 87 11.55 -10.97 -5.19
C ALA A 87 12.60 -10.72 -4.10
N SER A 88 12.19 -10.13 -2.98
CA SER A 88 13.05 -9.89 -1.82
C SER A 88 13.63 -11.19 -1.25
N LEU A 89 12.83 -12.24 -1.13
CA LEU A 89 13.28 -13.57 -0.69
C LEU A 89 14.27 -14.19 -1.69
N THR A 90 13.99 -14.05 -2.99
CA THR A 90 14.86 -14.56 -4.06
C THR A 90 16.21 -13.84 -4.05
N LEU A 91 16.20 -12.52 -3.94
CA LEU A 91 17.41 -11.71 -3.84
C LEU A 91 18.24 -12.08 -2.60
N ARG A 92 17.60 -12.26 -1.43
CA ARG A 92 18.29 -12.71 -0.20
C ARG A 92 18.97 -14.08 -0.36
N ARG A 93 18.32 -15.00 -1.07
CA ARG A 93 18.90 -16.31 -1.38
C ARG A 93 20.10 -16.20 -2.32
N LEU A 94 20.02 -15.33 -3.33
CA LEU A 94 21.09 -15.12 -4.31
C LEU A 94 22.27 -14.32 -3.74
N SER A 95 22.01 -13.38 -2.83
CA SER A 95 23.04 -12.55 -2.19
C SER A 95 23.80 -13.24 -1.06
N GLY A 96 23.49 -14.52 -0.76
CA GLY A 96 24.13 -15.28 0.30
C GLY A 96 23.89 -14.72 1.70
N THR A 97 22.96 -13.77 1.86
CA THR A 97 22.65 -13.11 3.14
C THR A 97 21.72 -14.00 3.96
N SER A 98 22.27 -15.15 4.36
CA SER A 98 21.72 -15.99 5.43
C SER A 98 22.16 -15.39 6.76
N ARG A 99 21.31 -14.56 7.37
CA ARG A 99 21.21 -14.36 8.84
C ARG A 99 20.00 -13.52 9.18
#